data_AF-A0A2V5RV31-F1
#
_entry.id   AF-A0A2V5RV31-F1
#
_cell.length_a   1.000
_cell.length_b   1.000
_cell.length_c   1.000
_cell.angle_alpha   90.00
_cell.angle_beta   90.00
_cell.angle_gamma   90.00
#
_symmetry.space_group_name_H-M   'P 1'
#
loop_
_entity.id
_entity.type
_entity.pdbx_description
1 polymer ?
#
loop_
_entity_poly.entity_id
_entity_poly.type
_entity_poly.pdbx_seq_one_letter_code
_entity_poly.pdbx_strand_id
1 'polypeptide(L)'
;MRRVSLLLLLLLVMTGSAFAASGEYVIVVGGPSLYQWEKYKLYPHDHWWANFVRAARLRTEQLRAYFGPDQQMTWLVYKQGYLDRGKQEHQDLIALIDTVRERFNLNLVWFNAGSDVIDYLNKGQPRNQVKVAGFEYFGHSNRACFMFDYSNVIDSACKSWLHENELARIDRRDFAHGAYVKSWGCHTGESMSRNWYRATGTHMIGAIGRTQFMMEELPILTSEGGKWVN
;
A
#
# COMPACT_ATOMS: atom_id res chain seq x y z
N MET A 1 -19.64 62.85 -10.86
CA MET A 1 -19.71 62.26 -9.52
C MET A 1 -20.02 60.77 -9.63
N ARG A 2 -19.05 59.95 -9.22
CA ARG A 2 -19.17 58.59 -8.65
C ARG A 2 -20.27 57.67 -9.21
N ARG A 3 -19.93 56.87 -10.21
CA ARG A 3 -20.34 55.44 -10.33
C ARG A 3 -19.28 54.74 -11.18
N VAL A 4 -19.02 53.47 -10.87
CA VAL A 4 -18.00 52.58 -11.46
C VAL A 4 -16.69 52.60 -10.67
N SER A 5 -16.17 51.40 -10.40
CA SER A 5 -14.94 51.08 -9.64
C SER A 5 -15.11 50.86 -8.14
N LEU A 6 -15.77 49.77 -7.74
CA LEU A 6 -15.50 49.09 -6.45
C LEU A 6 -16.14 47.70 -6.35
N LEU A 7 -16.02 46.85 -7.39
CA LEU A 7 -16.51 45.47 -7.35
C LEU A 7 -15.57 44.45 -8.04
N LEU A 8 -14.28 44.78 -8.14
CA LEU A 8 -13.26 43.88 -8.68
C LEU A 8 -12.03 43.86 -7.76
N LEU A 9 -12.19 43.44 -6.51
CA LEU A 9 -11.03 43.15 -5.67
C LEU A 9 -11.37 42.22 -4.49
N LEU A 10 -11.98 41.06 -4.73
CA LEU A 10 -12.03 39.99 -3.72
C LEU A 10 -12.23 38.59 -4.30
N LEU A 11 -11.45 38.25 -5.34
CA LEU A 11 -11.31 36.87 -5.85
C LEU A 11 -9.82 36.54 -5.91
N LEU A 12 -9.16 36.61 -4.76
CA LEU A 12 -7.84 36.03 -4.59
C LEU A 12 -7.88 35.10 -3.38
N VAL A 13 -7.33 33.92 -3.59
CA VAL A 13 -7.02 32.88 -2.59
C VAL A 13 -8.19 31.95 -2.25
N MET A 14 -8.34 30.90 -3.07
CA MET A 14 -8.22 29.50 -2.61
C MET A 14 -7.88 28.63 -3.83
N THR A 15 -6.76 28.90 -4.51
CA THR A 15 -6.06 27.80 -5.17
C THR A 15 -5.41 27.02 -4.04
N GLY A 16 -6.13 26.04 -3.50
CA GLY A 16 -5.47 24.98 -2.75
C GLY A 16 -4.43 24.41 -3.69
N SER A 17 -3.17 24.75 -3.48
CA SER A 17 -2.06 24.05 -4.11
C SER A 17 -2.08 22.65 -3.51
N ALA A 18 -2.93 21.79 -4.07
CA ALA A 18 -2.72 20.37 -4.02
C ALA A 18 -1.35 20.18 -4.70
N PHE A 19 -0.31 20.07 -3.88
CA PHE A 19 0.97 19.60 -4.38
C PHE A 19 0.72 18.18 -4.83
N ALA A 20 0.32 17.97 -6.09
CA ALA A 20 0.45 16.65 -6.68
C ALA A 20 1.87 16.19 -6.35
N ALA A 21 1.99 15.04 -5.70
CA ALA A 21 3.31 14.50 -5.44
C ALA A 21 4.01 14.46 -6.80
N SER A 22 5.19 15.05 -6.90
CA SER A 22 5.96 15.01 -8.15
C SER A 22 6.42 13.56 -8.36
N GLY A 23 5.54 12.74 -8.93
CA GLY A 23 5.74 11.30 -9.08
C GLY A 23 4.49 10.46 -8.82
N GLU A 24 4.70 9.15 -8.89
CA GLU A 24 3.72 8.10 -8.70
C GLU A 24 3.60 7.73 -7.21
N TYR A 25 2.36 7.47 -6.75
CA TYR A 25 2.09 6.83 -5.48
C TYR A 25 1.81 5.34 -5.69
N VAL A 26 2.62 4.47 -5.12
CA VAL A 26 2.49 3.01 -5.25
C VAL A 26 1.90 2.43 -3.97
N ILE A 27 0.80 1.67 -4.09
CA ILE A 27 0.23 0.90 -2.99
C ILE A 27 0.37 -0.59 -3.34
N VAL A 28 0.98 -1.35 -2.45
CA VAL A 28 1.16 -2.80 -2.59
C VAL A 28 0.23 -3.52 -1.63
N VAL A 29 -0.56 -4.46 -2.16
CA VAL A 29 -1.59 -5.21 -1.43
C VAL A 29 -1.28 -6.70 -1.50
N GLY A 30 -1.07 -7.32 -0.35
CA GLY A 30 -0.92 -8.77 -0.21
C GLY A 30 -2.26 -9.52 -0.35
N GLY A 31 -2.21 -10.84 -0.46
CA GLY A 31 -3.39 -11.69 -0.51
C GLY A 31 -3.88 -12.10 0.88
N PRO A 32 -5.19 -12.38 1.03
CA PRO A 32 -5.74 -12.87 2.28
C PRO A 32 -5.36 -14.33 2.54
N SER A 33 -5.29 -14.71 3.81
CA SER A 33 -5.24 -16.11 4.25
C SER A 33 -6.52 -16.85 3.84
N LEU A 34 -6.47 -18.17 3.64
CA LEU A 34 -7.64 -18.97 3.29
C LEU A 34 -8.42 -19.43 4.53
N TYR A 35 -9.75 -19.48 4.43
CA TYR A 35 -10.63 -19.95 5.52
C TYR A 35 -10.26 -21.34 6.04
N GLN A 36 -9.80 -22.20 5.13
CA GLN A 36 -9.41 -23.56 5.46
C GLN A 36 -8.29 -23.63 6.52
N TRP A 37 -7.47 -22.58 6.63
CA TRP A 37 -6.41 -22.44 7.63
C TRP A 37 -6.86 -21.57 8.81
N GLU A 38 -7.51 -20.45 8.51
CA GLU A 38 -7.97 -19.49 9.52
C GLU A 38 -8.85 -20.13 10.61
N LYS A 39 -9.67 -21.12 10.26
CA LYS A 39 -10.53 -21.84 11.22
C LYS A 39 -9.78 -22.60 12.32
N TYR A 40 -8.47 -22.85 12.16
CA TYR A 40 -7.65 -23.53 13.15
C TYR A 40 -6.87 -22.56 14.04
N LYS A 41 -6.92 -21.25 13.75
CA LYS A 41 -6.18 -20.24 14.50
C LYS A 41 -6.97 -19.79 15.72
N LEU A 42 -6.30 -19.68 16.85
CA LEU A 42 -6.88 -19.11 18.07
C LEU A 42 -7.31 -17.65 17.86
N TYR A 43 -6.55 -16.92 17.04
CA TYR A 43 -6.85 -15.57 16.58
C TYR A 43 -6.72 -15.54 15.06
N PRO A 44 -7.84 -15.68 14.33
CA PRO A 44 -7.82 -15.57 12.88
C PRO A 44 -7.46 -14.14 12.47
N HIS A 45 -6.68 -14.03 11.42
CA HIS A 45 -6.19 -12.77 10.87
C HIS A 45 -7.17 -12.23 9.81
N ASP A 46 -7.70 -13.12 8.96
CA ASP A 46 -8.48 -12.75 7.77
C ASP A 46 -9.88 -13.36 7.74
N HIS A 47 -10.72 -12.91 8.68
CA HIS A 47 -12.15 -13.20 8.67
C HIS A 47 -12.85 -12.70 7.41
N TRP A 48 -12.34 -11.64 6.78
CA TRP A 48 -12.91 -11.05 5.57
C TRP A 48 -11.84 -10.92 4.48
N TRP A 49 -12.15 -11.40 3.27
CA TRP A 49 -11.22 -11.40 2.14
C TRP A 49 -10.67 -10.01 1.81
N ALA A 50 -11.46 -8.95 2.07
CA ALA A 50 -11.14 -7.61 1.63
C ALA A 50 -10.37 -6.79 2.67
N ASN A 51 -9.92 -7.36 3.80
CA ASN A 51 -9.21 -6.61 4.85
C ASN A 51 -8.14 -5.65 4.29
N PHE A 52 -7.24 -6.17 3.45
CA PHE A 52 -6.15 -5.38 2.87
C PHE A 52 -6.62 -4.42 1.76
N VAL A 53 -7.52 -4.88 0.88
CA VAL A 53 -8.11 -4.05 -0.19
C VAL A 53 -8.93 -2.90 0.38
N ARG A 54 -9.64 -3.12 1.49
CA ARG A 54 -10.43 -2.11 2.19
C ARG A 54 -9.53 -1.03 2.78
N ALA A 55 -8.49 -1.43 3.51
CA ALA A 55 -7.52 -0.48 4.07
C ALA A 55 -6.81 0.31 2.95
N ALA A 56 -6.38 -0.37 1.89
CA ALA A 56 -5.80 0.27 0.71
C ALA A 56 -6.78 1.27 0.07
N ARG A 57 -8.07 0.90 -0.06
CA ARG A 57 -9.12 1.79 -0.59
C ARG A 57 -9.30 3.04 0.29
N LEU A 58 -9.43 2.87 1.61
CA LEU A 58 -9.53 4.00 2.55
C LEU A 58 -8.31 4.91 2.41
N ARG A 59 -7.12 4.33 2.25
CA ARG A 59 -5.91 5.11 2.04
C ARG A 59 -5.93 5.86 0.70
N THR A 60 -6.35 5.22 -0.38
CA THR A 60 -6.54 5.87 -1.68
C THR A 60 -7.49 7.06 -1.58
N GLU A 61 -8.61 6.95 -0.86
CA GLU A 61 -9.55 8.06 -0.63
C GLU A 61 -8.85 9.24 0.08
N GLN A 62 -8.07 8.97 1.13
CA GLN A 62 -7.31 10.01 1.83
C GLN A 62 -6.24 10.66 0.94
N LEU A 63 -5.51 9.86 0.16
CA LEU A 63 -4.49 10.34 -0.76
C LEU A 63 -5.11 11.19 -1.86
N ARG A 64 -6.27 10.80 -2.39
CA ARG A 64 -7.04 11.58 -3.37
C ARG A 64 -7.53 12.90 -2.77
N ALA A 65 -8.01 12.89 -1.54
CA ALA A 65 -8.42 14.11 -0.84
C ALA A 65 -7.24 15.07 -0.60
N TYR A 66 -6.04 14.52 -0.34
CA TYR A 66 -4.84 15.31 -0.06
C TYR A 66 -4.13 15.83 -1.32
N PHE A 67 -3.92 14.97 -2.32
CA PHE A 67 -3.15 15.27 -3.53
C PHE A 67 -4.01 15.70 -4.73
N GLY A 68 -5.33 15.49 -4.66
CA GLY A 68 -6.26 15.75 -5.76
C GLY A 68 -6.56 14.52 -6.64
N PRO A 69 -7.56 14.65 -7.54
CA PRO A 69 -8.04 13.56 -8.37
C PRO A 69 -7.03 13.06 -9.40
N ASP A 70 -6.08 13.91 -9.83
CA ASP A 70 -5.13 13.61 -10.91
C ASP A 70 -3.83 12.96 -10.45
N GLN A 71 -3.62 12.78 -9.15
CA GLN A 71 -2.42 12.12 -8.63
C GLN A 71 -2.21 10.74 -9.29
N GLN A 72 -1.05 10.49 -9.87
CA GLN A 72 -0.78 9.16 -10.43
C GLN A 72 -0.69 8.15 -9.28
N MET A 73 -1.54 7.12 -9.32
CA MET A 73 -1.60 6.07 -8.31
C MET A 73 -1.61 4.69 -8.98
N THR A 74 -0.73 3.82 -8.49
CA THR A 74 -0.69 2.42 -8.92
C THR A 74 -0.94 1.50 -7.73
N TRP A 75 -1.85 0.54 -7.93
CA TRP A 75 -2.03 -0.59 -7.03
C TRP A 75 -1.33 -1.81 -7.59
N LEU A 76 -0.37 -2.36 -6.84
CA LEU A 76 0.18 -3.69 -7.07
C LEU A 76 -0.58 -4.66 -6.16
N VAL A 77 -1.35 -5.58 -6.74
CA VAL A 77 -2.18 -6.52 -5.96
C VAL A 77 -1.76 -7.96 -6.24
N TYR A 78 -1.53 -8.73 -5.16
CA TYR A 78 -1.13 -10.13 -5.27
C TYR A 78 -2.30 -10.98 -5.79
N LYS A 79 -2.23 -11.43 -7.05
CA LYS A 79 -3.38 -12.01 -7.75
C LYS A 79 -3.83 -13.34 -7.20
N GLN A 80 -2.89 -14.25 -6.95
CA GLN A 80 -3.19 -15.64 -6.63
C GLN A 80 -4.00 -15.77 -5.33
N GLY A 81 -3.70 -14.93 -4.32
CA GLY A 81 -4.42 -14.93 -3.05
C GLY A 81 -5.93 -14.68 -3.21
N TYR A 82 -6.31 -13.75 -4.08
CA TYR A 82 -7.71 -13.43 -4.35
C TYR A 82 -8.40 -14.46 -5.24
N LEU A 83 -7.68 -15.09 -6.17
CA LEU A 83 -8.22 -16.22 -6.94
C LEU A 83 -8.56 -17.39 -6.04
N ASP A 84 -7.68 -17.74 -5.11
CA ASP A 84 -7.90 -18.90 -4.22
C ASP A 84 -8.95 -18.62 -3.15
N ARG A 85 -8.95 -17.42 -2.57
CA ARG A 85 -10.00 -17.01 -1.63
C ARG A 85 -11.36 -16.91 -2.34
N GLY A 86 -11.41 -16.41 -3.58
CA GLY A 86 -12.65 -16.31 -4.35
C GLY A 86 -13.34 -17.65 -4.60
N LYS A 87 -12.58 -18.75 -4.73
CA LYS A 87 -13.13 -20.10 -4.79
C LYS A 87 -13.88 -20.50 -3.51
N GLN A 88 -13.38 -20.08 -2.35
CA GLN A 88 -14.00 -20.37 -1.05
C GLN A 88 -15.20 -19.47 -0.76
N GLU A 89 -15.14 -18.21 -1.21
CA GLU A 89 -16.22 -17.23 -1.06
C GLU A 89 -17.34 -17.44 -2.10
N HIS A 90 -17.11 -18.25 -3.14
CA HIS A 90 -17.96 -18.39 -4.32
C HIS A 90 -18.27 -17.03 -4.99
N GLN A 91 -17.25 -16.16 -5.05
CA GLN A 91 -17.34 -14.80 -5.58
C GLN A 91 -16.14 -14.48 -6.49
N ASP A 92 -16.38 -13.67 -7.52
CA ASP A 92 -15.31 -13.13 -8.35
C ASP A 92 -14.66 -11.92 -7.66
N LEU A 93 -13.69 -12.21 -6.79
CA LEU A 93 -12.96 -11.18 -6.06
C LEU A 93 -12.09 -10.30 -6.99
N ILE A 94 -11.69 -10.81 -8.15
CA ILE A 94 -10.90 -10.05 -9.13
C ILE A 94 -11.77 -8.96 -9.73
N ALA A 95 -13.00 -9.30 -10.15
CA ALA A 95 -13.97 -8.32 -10.63
C ALA A 95 -14.31 -7.28 -9.54
N LEU A 96 -14.49 -7.70 -8.28
CA LEU A 96 -14.76 -6.77 -7.17
C LEU A 96 -13.61 -5.78 -6.95
N ILE A 97 -12.36 -6.24 -7.01
CA ILE A 97 -11.19 -5.35 -6.92
C ILE A 97 -11.13 -4.40 -8.13
N ASP A 98 -11.52 -4.86 -9.32
CA ASP A 98 -11.56 -4.03 -10.52
C ASP A 98 -12.56 -2.86 -10.38
N THR A 99 -13.68 -3.05 -9.67
CA THR A 99 -14.60 -1.92 -9.37
C THR A 99 -13.93 -0.80 -8.56
N VAL A 100 -12.95 -1.13 -7.71
CA VAL A 100 -12.17 -0.14 -6.96
C VAL A 100 -11.22 0.60 -7.90
N ARG A 101 -10.57 -0.12 -8.83
CA ARG A 101 -9.74 0.48 -9.89
C ARG A 101 -10.53 1.51 -10.68
N GLU A 102 -11.72 1.15 -11.15
CA GLU A 102 -12.58 2.03 -11.94
C GLU A 102 -13.00 3.27 -11.16
N ARG A 103 -13.47 3.08 -9.92
CA ARG A 103 -13.93 4.18 -9.06
C ARG A 103 -12.85 5.22 -8.79
N PHE A 104 -11.59 4.80 -8.64
CA PHE A 104 -10.48 5.68 -8.24
C PHE A 104 -9.50 5.99 -9.37
N ASN A 105 -9.81 5.55 -10.59
CA ASN A 105 -8.95 5.67 -11.77
C ASN A 105 -7.51 5.24 -11.47
N LEU A 106 -7.36 4.03 -10.92
CA LEU A 106 -6.07 3.47 -10.54
C LEU A 106 -5.43 2.76 -11.74
N ASN A 107 -4.10 2.80 -11.82
CA ASN A 107 -3.38 1.79 -12.56
C ASN A 107 -3.31 0.52 -11.70
N LEU A 108 -4.02 -0.54 -12.08
CA LEU A 108 -4.03 -1.81 -11.34
C LEU A 108 -3.09 -2.80 -12.03
N VAL A 109 -2.09 -3.25 -11.28
CA VAL A 109 -1.13 -4.25 -11.75
C VAL A 109 -1.24 -5.48 -10.86
N TRP A 110 -1.54 -6.60 -11.49
CA TRP A 110 -1.55 -7.90 -10.83
C TRP A 110 -0.14 -8.48 -10.79
N PHE A 111 0.32 -8.89 -9.61
CA PHE A 111 1.63 -9.52 -9.45
C PHE A 111 1.52 -10.91 -8.79
N ASN A 112 2.55 -11.73 -8.95
CA ASN A 112 2.58 -13.13 -8.51
C ASN A 112 3.82 -13.48 -7.67
N ALA A 113 4.86 -12.65 -7.68
CA ALA A 113 6.07 -12.85 -6.88
C ALA A 113 6.64 -11.52 -6.36
N GLY A 114 7.47 -11.57 -5.30
CA GLY A 114 8.16 -10.38 -4.80
C GLY A 114 9.10 -9.72 -5.80
N SER A 115 9.65 -10.49 -6.75
CA SER A 115 10.42 -9.96 -7.87
C SER A 115 9.61 -9.00 -8.73
N ASP A 116 8.32 -9.26 -8.95
CA ASP A 116 7.44 -8.43 -9.77
C ASP A 116 7.26 -7.04 -9.15
N VAL A 117 7.23 -6.96 -7.81
CA VAL A 117 7.17 -5.69 -7.08
C VAL A 117 8.45 -4.88 -7.33
N ILE A 118 9.62 -5.52 -7.21
CA ILE A 118 10.91 -4.88 -7.49
C ILE A 118 10.97 -4.44 -8.95
N ASP A 119 10.57 -5.31 -9.88
CA ASP A 119 10.59 -5.01 -11.32
C ASP A 119 9.64 -3.85 -11.65
N TYR A 120 8.46 -3.76 -11.02
CA TYR A 120 7.57 -2.61 -11.19
C TYR A 120 8.17 -1.31 -10.62
N LEU A 121 8.77 -1.38 -9.42
CA LEU A 121 9.43 -0.20 -8.85
C LEU A 121 10.55 0.30 -9.76
N ASN A 122 11.33 -0.60 -10.34
CA ASN A 122 12.45 -0.23 -11.20
C ASN A 122 12.03 0.18 -12.63
N LYS A 123 10.98 -0.44 -13.19
CA LYS A 123 10.70 -0.40 -14.64
C LYS A 123 9.24 -0.18 -15.01
N GLY A 124 8.32 -0.13 -14.04
CA GLY A 124 6.88 0.05 -14.28
C GLY A 124 6.51 1.42 -14.85
N GLN A 125 7.39 2.41 -14.75
CA GLN A 125 7.27 3.75 -15.31
C GLN A 125 8.64 4.23 -15.79
N PRO A 126 8.73 5.26 -16.66
CA PRO A 126 10.00 5.90 -16.99
C PRO A 126 10.57 6.64 -15.78
N ARG A 127 11.35 5.97 -14.93
CA ARG A 127 11.83 6.49 -13.62
C ARG A 127 12.77 7.69 -13.71
N ASN A 128 13.29 8.02 -14.89
CA ASN A 128 13.98 9.29 -15.12
C ASN A 128 13.02 10.50 -15.17
N GLN A 129 11.72 10.26 -15.36
CA GLN A 129 10.68 11.29 -15.45
C GLN A 129 9.65 11.17 -14.32
N VAL A 130 9.26 9.94 -13.96
CA VAL A 130 8.23 9.65 -12.96
C VAL A 130 8.83 8.86 -11.81
N LYS A 131 9.21 9.56 -10.74
CA LYS A 131 9.74 8.95 -9.51
C LYS A 131 8.62 8.33 -8.67
N VAL A 132 8.98 7.39 -7.79
CA VAL A 132 8.10 6.91 -6.72
C VAL A 132 8.10 7.97 -5.62
N ALA A 133 7.00 8.72 -5.51
CA ALA A 133 6.83 9.76 -4.51
C ALA A 133 6.14 9.25 -3.23
N GLY A 134 5.47 8.10 -3.32
CA GLY A 134 4.94 7.39 -2.16
C GLY A 134 4.92 5.89 -2.38
N PHE A 135 5.13 5.13 -1.30
CA PHE A 135 5.04 3.68 -1.29
C PHE A 135 4.37 3.21 -0.01
N GLU A 136 3.26 2.48 -0.11
CA GLU A 136 2.60 1.89 1.05
C GLU A 136 2.31 0.40 0.88
N TYR A 137 2.54 -0.39 1.93
CA TYR A 137 2.25 -1.83 1.95
C TYR A 137 1.10 -2.17 2.90
N PHE A 138 0.11 -2.91 2.40
CA PHE A 138 -1.01 -3.50 3.15
C PHE A 138 -1.02 -5.02 2.98
N GLY A 139 -0.77 -5.74 4.06
CA GLY A 139 -0.79 -7.19 4.05
C GLY A 139 -0.09 -7.78 5.27
N HIS A 140 0.08 -9.10 5.24
CA HIS A 140 0.81 -9.83 6.27
C HIS A 140 2.30 -9.52 6.22
N SER A 141 2.93 -9.48 7.38
CA SER A 141 4.38 -9.32 7.46
C SER A 141 4.94 -9.84 8.75
N ASN A 142 6.25 -10.02 8.75
CA ASN A 142 7.05 -10.15 9.94
C ASN A 142 8.16 -9.09 9.91
N ARG A 143 9.14 -9.20 10.80
CA ARG A 143 10.25 -8.24 10.85
C ARG A 143 11.04 -8.10 9.55
N ALA A 144 11.10 -9.13 8.71
CA ALA A 144 12.01 -9.25 7.56
C ALA A 144 11.31 -9.38 6.21
N CYS A 145 9.99 -9.64 6.16
CA CYS A 145 9.27 -9.91 4.91
C CYS A 145 7.95 -9.17 4.82
N PHE A 146 7.65 -8.65 3.63
CA PHE A 146 6.26 -8.52 3.17
C PHE A 146 5.80 -9.89 2.66
N MET A 147 4.71 -10.41 3.21
CA MET A 147 4.25 -11.78 2.96
C MET A 147 2.98 -11.71 2.12
N PHE A 148 3.09 -12.06 0.84
CA PHE A 148 2.00 -11.84 -0.12
C PHE A 148 0.97 -12.95 -0.13
N ASP A 149 1.33 -14.16 0.31
CA ASP A 149 0.45 -15.34 0.29
C ASP A 149 0.40 -16.07 1.65
N TYR A 150 0.53 -15.31 2.75
CA TYR A 150 0.54 -15.91 4.09
C TYR A 150 -0.73 -16.72 4.36
N SER A 151 -0.55 -17.97 4.79
CA SER A 151 -1.61 -18.96 4.96
C SER A 151 -2.52 -19.05 3.74
N ASN A 152 -1.94 -19.00 2.54
CA ASN A 152 -2.67 -19.27 1.31
C ASN A 152 -2.49 -20.74 0.90
N VAL A 153 -1.24 -21.20 0.78
CA VAL A 153 -0.93 -22.59 0.41
C VAL A 153 -0.69 -23.50 1.63
N ILE A 154 -0.01 -22.99 2.66
CA ILE A 154 0.40 -23.75 3.86
C ILE A 154 0.00 -22.93 5.09
N ASP A 155 -0.61 -23.57 6.08
CA ASP A 155 -0.99 -22.89 7.33
C ASP A 155 0.22 -22.21 7.98
N SER A 156 0.02 -20.96 8.40
CA SER A 156 0.99 -20.15 9.13
C SER A 156 2.35 -19.98 8.42
N ALA A 157 2.38 -20.15 7.10
CA ALA A 157 3.57 -19.99 6.26
C ALA A 157 3.25 -19.20 4.97
N CYS A 158 4.29 -18.88 4.20
CA CYS A 158 4.26 -18.02 3.02
C CYS A 158 5.18 -18.61 1.95
N LYS A 159 4.73 -18.67 0.70
CA LYS A 159 5.51 -19.13 -0.46
C LYS A 159 5.87 -17.99 -1.43
N SER A 160 5.28 -16.82 -1.27
CA SER A 160 5.54 -15.62 -2.05
C SER A 160 5.69 -14.41 -1.12
N TRP A 161 6.92 -13.90 -1.04
CA TRP A 161 7.28 -12.78 -0.18
C TRP A 161 8.26 -11.84 -0.88
N LEU A 162 8.46 -10.66 -0.31
CA LEU A 162 9.61 -9.78 -0.58
C LEU A 162 10.45 -9.72 0.69
N HIS A 163 11.66 -10.29 0.66
CA HIS A 163 12.56 -10.32 1.82
C HIS A 163 13.40 -9.05 1.87
N GLU A 164 13.75 -8.58 3.08
CA GLU A 164 14.58 -7.38 3.30
C GLU A 164 15.95 -7.43 2.60
N ASN A 165 16.47 -8.63 2.34
CA ASN A 165 17.73 -8.86 1.62
C ASN A 165 17.62 -8.61 0.12
N GLU A 166 16.41 -8.66 -0.43
CA GLU A 166 16.16 -8.42 -1.86
C GLU A 166 16.00 -6.93 -2.17
N LEU A 167 15.82 -6.09 -1.15
CA LEU A 167 15.62 -4.65 -1.31
C LEU A 167 16.78 -3.96 -2.02
N ALA A 168 18.01 -4.48 -1.90
CA ALA A 168 19.17 -3.95 -2.61
C ALA A 168 19.06 -4.03 -4.14
N ARG A 169 18.08 -4.78 -4.67
CA ARG A 169 17.75 -4.86 -6.10
C ARG A 169 16.87 -3.68 -6.57
N ILE A 170 16.32 -2.89 -5.65
CA ILE A 170 15.58 -1.67 -5.95
C ILE A 170 16.60 -0.56 -6.26
N ASP A 171 16.46 0.13 -7.40
CA ASP A 171 17.31 1.27 -7.70
C ASP A 171 16.88 2.47 -6.85
N ARG A 172 17.72 2.86 -5.89
CA ARG A 172 17.49 4.00 -5.01
C ARG A 172 17.14 5.29 -5.74
N ARG A 173 17.62 5.45 -6.99
CA ARG A 173 17.35 6.65 -7.79
C ARG A 173 15.91 6.74 -8.23
N ASP A 174 15.14 5.65 -8.17
CA ASP A 174 13.75 5.62 -8.63
C ASP A 174 12.79 6.27 -7.65
N PHE A 175 13.21 6.47 -6.40
CA PHE A 175 12.46 7.19 -5.39
C PHE A 175 12.70 8.70 -5.47
N ALA A 176 11.64 9.48 -5.27
CA ALA A 176 11.74 10.91 -5.13
C ALA A 176 12.44 11.28 -3.82
N HIS A 177 13.12 12.42 -3.79
CA HIS A 177 13.64 12.94 -2.54
C HIS A 177 12.47 13.24 -1.58
N GLY A 178 12.54 12.71 -0.36
CA GLY A 178 11.46 12.85 0.62
C GLY A 178 10.22 11.97 0.35
N ALA A 179 10.33 10.94 -0.48
CA ALA A 179 9.22 10.02 -0.73
C ALA A 179 8.66 9.44 0.59
N TYR A 180 7.34 9.42 0.72
CA TYR A 180 6.66 8.85 1.88
C TYR A 180 6.60 7.33 1.75
N VAL A 181 7.19 6.59 2.69
CA VAL A 181 7.17 5.13 2.68
C VAL A 181 6.60 4.59 3.99
N LYS A 182 5.59 3.73 3.92
CA LYS A 182 5.01 3.08 5.10
C LYS A 182 4.59 1.64 4.86
N SER A 183 4.92 0.76 5.78
CA SER A 183 4.30 -0.56 5.88
C SER A 183 3.28 -0.56 7.01
N TRP A 184 2.06 -1.01 6.72
CA TRP A 184 0.97 -1.18 7.69
C TRP A 184 0.91 -2.59 8.30
N GLY A 185 1.80 -3.48 7.87
CA GLY A 185 1.90 -4.83 8.40
C GLY A 185 2.64 -4.89 9.73
N CYS A 186 2.47 -6.02 10.43
CA CYS A 186 3.11 -6.31 11.71
C CYS A 186 4.64 -6.33 11.63
N HIS A 187 5.31 -5.88 12.70
CA HIS A 187 6.74 -6.07 12.99
C HIS A 187 7.76 -5.48 12.00
N THR A 188 7.36 -4.83 10.90
CA THR A 188 8.29 -4.35 9.87
C THR A 188 9.27 -3.28 10.36
N GLY A 189 8.94 -2.55 11.43
CA GLY A 189 9.83 -1.59 12.09
C GLY A 189 11.02 -2.24 12.81
N GLU A 190 10.97 -3.55 13.09
CA GLU A 190 12.00 -4.25 13.86
C GLU A 190 13.24 -4.62 13.02
N SER A 191 13.10 -4.71 11.69
CA SER A 191 14.25 -4.92 10.78
C SER A 191 14.06 -4.32 9.38
N MET A 192 12.93 -4.58 8.74
CA MET A 192 12.65 -4.17 7.35
C MET A 192 12.85 -2.66 7.14
N SER A 193 12.39 -1.79 8.06
CA SER A 193 12.57 -0.33 7.95
C SER A 193 14.02 0.10 7.78
N ARG A 194 14.93 -0.47 8.57
CA ARG A 194 16.38 -0.18 8.50
C ARG A 194 16.99 -0.67 7.18
N ASN A 195 16.61 -1.86 6.74
CA ASN A 195 17.14 -2.44 5.51
C ASN A 195 16.59 -1.73 4.26
N TRP A 196 15.34 -1.26 4.33
CA TRP A 196 14.75 -0.38 3.33
C TRP A 196 15.57 0.90 3.16
N TYR A 197 15.84 1.62 4.25
CA TYR A 197 16.66 2.83 4.20
C TYR A 197 18.04 2.58 3.60
N ARG A 198 18.70 1.48 3.98
CA ARG A 198 20.02 1.12 3.41
C ARG A 198 19.96 0.86 1.90
N ALA A 199 18.89 0.25 1.42
CA ALA A 199 18.73 -0.06 0.00
C ALA A 199 18.36 1.18 -0.82
N THR A 200 17.32 1.91 -0.39
CA THR A 200 16.64 2.93 -1.20
C THR A 200 17.01 4.36 -0.81
N GLY A 201 17.59 4.58 0.36
CA GLY A 201 17.83 5.91 0.92
C GLY A 201 16.56 6.63 1.42
N THR A 202 15.39 5.98 1.42
CA THR A 202 14.14 6.54 1.95
C THR A 202 13.79 5.90 3.29
N HIS A 203 13.21 6.66 4.22
CA HIS A 203 12.80 6.12 5.51
C HIS A 203 11.43 5.45 5.39
N MET A 204 11.37 4.16 5.73
CA MET A 204 10.10 3.43 5.80
C MET A 204 9.58 3.42 7.23
N ILE A 205 8.37 3.95 7.42
CA ILE A 205 7.62 3.81 8.66
C ILE A 205 7.12 2.36 8.77
N GLY A 206 7.49 1.65 9.84
CA GLY A 206 7.07 0.28 10.11
C GLY A 206 6.63 0.10 11.57
N ALA A 207 5.89 -0.98 11.84
CA ALA A 207 5.40 -1.29 13.18
C ALA A 207 6.46 -2.05 14.00
N ILE A 208 6.66 -1.66 15.26
CA ILE A 208 7.14 -2.57 16.30
C ILE A 208 5.90 -3.20 16.94
N GLY A 209 5.80 -4.53 16.91
CA GLY A 209 4.60 -5.25 17.34
C GLY A 209 3.56 -5.51 16.24
N ARG A 210 2.42 -6.07 16.68
CA ARG A 210 1.29 -6.46 15.83
C ARG A 210 0.42 -5.25 15.43
N THR A 211 -0.07 -5.30 14.21
CA THR A 211 -1.11 -4.41 13.69
C THR A 211 -2.42 -5.17 13.51
N GLN A 212 -3.54 -4.45 13.52
CA GLN A 212 -4.87 -4.98 13.24
C GLN A 212 -5.51 -4.16 12.14
N PHE A 213 -6.03 -4.84 11.12
CA PHE A 213 -6.80 -4.22 10.06
C PHE A 213 -8.24 -3.97 10.55
N MET A 214 -8.73 -2.76 10.28
CA MET A 214 -10.02 -2.27 10.74
C MET A 214 -10.95 -2.01 9.55
N MET A 215 -12.27 -1.97 9.79
CA MET A 215 -13.25 -1.77 8.73
C MET A 215 -13.39 -0.31 8.28
N GLU A 216 -13.21 0.62 9.22
CA GLU A 216 -13.53 2.05 9.04
C GLU A 216 -12.32 2.97 9.19
N GLU A 217 -11.16 2.41 9.52
CA GLU A 217 -9.92 3.17 9.70
C GLU A 217 -8.70 2.40 9.16
N LEU A 218 -7.58 3.09 9.08
CA LEU A 218 -6.30 2.46 8.72
C LEU A 218 -5.82 1.55 9.86
N PRO A 219 -4.93 0.58 9.58
CA PRO A 219 -4.50 -0.39 10.58
C PRO A 219 -3.91 0.25 11.84
N ILE A 220 -4.31 -0.29 13.00
CA ILE A 220 -3.90 0.18 14.33
C ILE A 220 -2.88 -0.77 14.96
N LEU A 221 -2.11 -0.29 15.94
CA LEU A 221 -1.22 -1.13 16.75
C LEU A 221 -1.99 -1.77 17.89
N THR A 222 -1.78 -3.07 18.12
CA THR A 222 -2.50 -3.84 19.17
C THR A 222 -1.58 -4.45 20.22
N SER A 223 -0.27 -4.37 20.03
CA SER A 223 0.69 -4.87 21.02
C SER A 223 0.94 -3.83 22.11
N GLU A 224 1.09 -4.30 23.34
CA GLU A 224 1.57 -3.47 24.44
C GLU A 224 2.95 -2.89 24.10
N GLY A 225 3.11 -1.58 24.24
CA GLY A 225 4.34 -0.87 23.84
C GLY A 225 4.56 -0.78 22.32
N GLY A 226 3.59 -1.20 21.50
CA GLY A 226 3.65 -1.09 20.04
C GLY A 226 3.77 0.37 19.59
N LYS A 227 4.58 0.61 18.56
CA LYS A 227 4.79 1.96 18.00
C LYS A 227 5.22 1.92 16.55
N TRP A 228 4.98 3.02 15.85
CA TRP A 228 5.50 3.25 14.49
C TRP A 228 6.91 3.85 14.57
N VAL A 229 7.86 3.30 13.82
CA VAL A 229 9.28 3.73 13.78
C VAL A 229 9.78 3.83 12.34
N ASN A 230 10.85 4.58 12.09
CA ASN A 230 11.48 4.73 10.78
C ASN A 230 13.01 4.82 10.84
#